data_AF-A0A938U5K5-F1
#
_entry.id   AF-A0A938U5K5-F1
#
_cell.length_a   1.000
_cell.length_b   1.000
_cell.length_c   1.000
_cell.angle_alpha   90.00
_cell.angle_beta   90.00
_cell.angle_gamma   90.00
#
_symmetry.space_group_name_H-M   'P 1'
#
loop_
_entity.id
_entity.type
_entity.pdbx_description
1 polymer ?
#
loop_
_entity_poly.entity_id
_entity_poly.type
_entity_poly.pdbx_seq_one_letter_code
_entity_poly.pdbx_strand_id
1 'polypeptide(L)'
;MLTSRVAGGAAPASVTARHWPPGYFYRYQKLPVPEKEKLLARIDAALENLKEESGGLIAKGAVIEKPDPGIKTYPKLTILDESGLIIMARQVPNLYYRYRGPGPLNPNIFIVVKNAKVNKTESFIRQNFVVEGDFQAYADKFVKAIMQGLENAEKDEGPKR
;
A
#
# COMPACT_ATOMS: atom_id res chain seq x y z
N MET A 1 45.58 -22.05 -4.96
CA MET A 1 45.17 -20.66 -4.66
C MET A 1 43.69 -20.52 -4.95
N LEU A 2 42.86 -20.36 -3.92
CA LEU A 2 41.43 -20.08 -4.09
C LEU A 2 41.24 -18.59 -4.36
N THR A 3 40.64 -18.24 -5.50
CA THR A 3 40.07 -16.91 -5.71
C THR A 3 38.56 -16.99 -5.54
N SER A 4 38.07 -16.57 -4.37
CA SER A 4 36.65 -16.27 -4.15
C SER A 4 36.25 -15.06 -4.99
N ARG A 5 35.37 -15.27 -5.98
CA ARG A 5 34.61 -14.18 -6.59
C ARG A 5 33.49 -13.81 -5.65
N VAL A 6 33.59 -12.64 -5.02
CA VAL A 6 32.45 -12.01 -4.35
C VAL A 6 31.48 -11.59 -5.46
N ALA A 7 30.31 -12.25 -5.51
CA ALA A 7 29.22 -11.87 -6.39
C ALA A 7 28.75 -10.46 -6.00
N GLY A 8 28.70 -9.56 -6.99
CA GLY A 8 28.28 -8.18 -6.82
C GLY A 8 26.87 -8.11 -6.24
N GLY A 9 26.74 -7.40 -5.12
CA GLY A 9 25.44 -7.02 -4.59
C GLY A 9 24.70 -6.20 -5.63
N ALA A 10 23.57 -6.71 -6.12
CA ALA A 10 22.66 -5.93 -6.95
C ALA A 10 22.25 -4.69 -6.16
N ALA A 11 22.52 -3.51 -6.71
CA ALA A 11 21.97 -2.26 -6.18
C ALA A 11 20.44 -2.39 -6.11
N PRO A 12 19.78 -1.90 -5.04
CA PRO A 12 18.33 -1.98 -4.96
C PRO A 12 17.72 -1.27 -6.17
N ALA A 13 16.93 -1.99 -6.95
CA ALA A 13 16.26 -1.44 -8.12
C ALA A 13 15.39 -0.26 -7.66
N SER A 14 15.74 0.95 -8.11
CA SER A 14 14.94 2.15 -7.85
C SER A 14 13.61 2.02 -8.60
N VAL A 15 12.50 1.99 -7.88
CA VAL A 15 11.17 1.99 -8.48
C VAL A 15 10.71 3.42 -8.66
N THR A 16 10.52 3.86 -9.90
CA THR A 16 9.83 5.12 -10.20
C THR A 16 8.39 4.98 -9.70
N ALA A 17 7.92 5.90 -8.86
CA ALA A 17 6.57 5.83 -8.34
C ALA A 17 5.94 7.20 -8.18
N ARG A 18 4.63 7.29 -8.39
CA ARG A 18 3.85 8.53 -8.28
C ARG A 18 2.81 8.39 -7.18
N HIS A 19 2.50 9.50 -6.51
CA HIS A 19 1.41 9.60 -5.55
C HIS A 19 0.48 10.75 -5.97
N TRP A 20 -0.78 10.66 -5.57
CA TRP A 20 -1.70 11.78 -5.70
C TRP A 20 -1.53 12.76 -4.54
N PRO A 21 -1.77 14.07 -4.73
CA PRO A 21 -1.71 15.03 -3.64
C PRO A 21 -2.72 14.68 -2.53
N PRO A 22 -2.36 14.90 -1.25
CA PRO A 22 -3.28 14.70 -0.14
C PRO A 22 -4.61 15.45 -0.32
N GLY A 23 -5.71 14.77 0.00
CA GLY A 23 -7.08 15.27 -0.12
C GLY A 23 -7.62 15.57 -1.51
N TYR A 24 -6.87 15.28 -2.59
CA TYR A 24 -7.27 15.60 -3.96
C TYR A 24 -8.66 15.08 -4.37
N PHE A 25 -9.06 13.90 -3.88
CA PHE A 25 -10.32 13.24 -4.23
C PHE A 25 -11.47 13.55 -3.27
N TYR A 26 -11.21 14.10 -2.07
CA TYR A 26 -12.28 14.44 -1.13
C TYR A 26 -13.25 15.49 -1.67
N ARG A 27 -12.77 16.40 -2.53
CA ARG A 27 -13.61 17.39 -3.22
C ARG A 27 -14.60 16.80 -4.23
N TYR A 28 -14.49 15.51 -4.54
CA TYR A 28 -15.26 14.83 -5.59
C TYR A 28 -16.19 13.73 -5.05
N GLN A 29 -16.40 13.65 -3.73
CA GLN A 29 -17.20 12.57 -3.10
C GLN A 29 -18.68 12.54 -3.52
N LYS A 30 -19.22 13.63 -4.07
CA LYS A 30 -20.64 13.77 -4.44
C LYS A 30 -20.84 14.21 -5.90
N LEU A 31 -20.01 13.71 -6.81
CA LEU A 31 -20.18 14.01 -8.23
C LEU A 31 -21.39 13.28 -8.84
N PRO A 32 -22.18 13.95 -9.71
CA PRO A 32 -23.11 13.28 -10.60
C PRO A 32 -22.42 12.19 -11.43
N VAL A 33 -23.16 11.15 -11.82
CA VAL A 33 -22.63 9.99 -12.57
C VAL A 33 -21.78 10.40 -13.78
N PRO A 34 -22.22 11.33 -14.67
CA PRO A 34 -21.41 11.69 -15.85
C PRO A 34 -20.08 12.36 -15.48
N GLU A 35 -20.04 13.14 -14.39
CA GLU A 35 -18.81 13.79 -13.93
C GLU A 35 -17.87 12.78 -13.26
N LYS A 36 -18.44 11.83 -12.52
CA LYS A 36 -17.69 10.71 -11.95
C LYS A 36 -17.05 9.85 -13.04
N GLU A 37 -17.77 9.53 -14.11
CA GLU A 37 -17.22 8.78 -15.26
C GLU A 37 -16.05 9.52 -15.92
N LYS A 38 -16.18 10.82 -16.13
CA LYS A 38 -15.08 11.65 -16.66
C LYS A 38 -13.85 11.61 -15.76
N LEU A 39 -14.04 11.69 -14.44
CA LEU A 39 -12.92 11.63 -13.51
C LEU A 39 -12.30 10.23 -13.44
N LEU A 40 -13.11 9.16 -13.46
CA LEU A 40 -12.62 7.79 -13.55
C LEU A 40 -11.79 7.58 -14.82
N ALA A 41 -12.22 8.09 -15.97
CA ALA A 41 -11.45 8.01 -17.22
C ALA A 41 -10.10 8.77 -17.12
N ARG A 42 -10.07 9.92 -16.43
CA ARG A 42 -8.82 10.65 -16.19
C ARG A 42 -7.86 9.90 -15.27
N ILE A 43 -8.37 9.27 -14.22
CA ILE A 43 -7.58 8.42 -13.34
C ILE A 43 -7.00 7.25 -14.15
N ASP A 44 -7.84 6.58 -14.94
CA ASP A 44 -7.44 5.44 -15.76
C ASP A 44 -6.30 5.80 -16.73
N ALA A 45 -6.42 6.91 -17.45
CA ALA A 45 -5.37 7.41 -18.32
C ALA A 45 -4.07 7.74 -17.56
N ALA A 46 -4.17 8.34 -16.37
CA ALA A 46 -3.00 8.63 -15.55
C ALA A 46 -2.29 7.34 -15.05
N LEU A 47 -3.06 6.29 -14.78
CA LEU A 47 -2.53 4.98 -14.37
C LEU A 47 -1.91 4.21 -15.55
N GLU A 48 -2.48 4.28 -16.74
CA GLU A 48 -1.87 3.68 -17.94
C GLU A 48 -0.55 4.36 -18.29
N ASN A 49 -0.48 5.70 -18.26
CA ASN A 49 0.79 6.42 -18.44
C ASN A 49 1.85 5.98 -17.41
N LEU A 50 1.46 5.79 -16.15
CA LEU A 50 2.35 5.33 -15.10
C LEU A 50 2.88 3.91 -15.38
N LYS A 51 2.05 3.04 -15.94
CA LYS A 51 2.41 1.68 -16.31
C LYS A 51 3.35 1.65 -17.51
N GLU A 52 3.12 2.47 -18.53
CA GLU A 52 4.01 2.64 -19.68
C GLU A 52 5.42 3.09 -19.25
N GLU A 53 5.50 3.98 -18.26
CA GLU A 53 6.76 4.42 -17.65
C GLU A 53 7.39 3.38 -16.70
N SER A 54 6.85 2.16 -16.64
CA SER A 54 7.24 1.11 -15.68
C SER A 54 7.17 1.54 -14.21
N GLY A 55 6.38 2.57 -13.93
CA GLY A 55 6.21 3.15 -12.61
C GLY A 55 5.22 2.39 -11.72
N GLY A 56 5.16 2.80 -10.45
CA GLY A 56 4.21 2.30 -9.47
C GLY A 56 3.37 3.41 -8.85
N LEU A 57 2.16 3.09 -8.40
CA LEU A 57 1.34 3.97 -7.59
C LEU A 57 1.75 3.81 -6.12
N ILE A 58 2.14 4.91 -5.48
CA ILE A 58 2.32 4.95 -4.04
C ILE A 58 0.94 4.98 -3.38
N ALA A 59 0.72 4.06 -2.45
CA ALA A 59 -0.39 4.10 -1.52
C ALA A 59 0.14 4.42 -0.12
N LYS A 60 -0.30 5.54 0.44
CA LYS A 60 0.04 5.99 1.79
C LYS A 60 -1.25 6.35 2.51
N GLY A 61 -1.58 5.61 3.55
CA GLY A 61 -2.84 5.81 4.25
C GLY A 61 -3.14 4.70 5.25
N ALA A 62 -4.42 4.45 5.51
CA ALA A 62 -4.86 3.46 6.48
C ALA A 62 -5.51 2.25 5.79
N VAL A 63 -5.16 1.05 6.23
CA VAL A 63 -5.89 -0.17 5.90
C VAL A 63 -7.26 -0.11 6.58
N ILE A 64 -8.31 -0.35 5.80
CA ILE A 64 -9.70 -0.29 6.28
C ILE A 64 -10.03 -1.50 7.15
N GLU A 65 -9.52 -2.67 6.77
CA GLU A 65 -9.66 -3.90 7.55
C GLU A 65 -8.71 -3.92 8.76
N LYS A 66 -9.13 -4.57 9.86
CA LYS A 66 -8.26 -4.79 11.01
C LYS A 66 -7.12 -5.73 10.60
N PRO A 67 -5.83 -5.36 10.77
CA PRO A 67 -4.72 -6.28 10.49
C PRO A 67 -4.82 -7.55 11.34
N ASP A 68 -4.70 -8.71 10.68
CA ASP A 68 -4.72 -10.03 11.31
C ASP A 68 -3.32 -10.68 11.26
N PRO A 69 -2.63 -10.87 12.41
CA PRO A 69 -1.35 -11.59 12.52
C PRO A 69 -1.37 -13.05 12.04
N GLY A 70 -2.54 -13.68 11.96
CA GLY A 70 -2.70 -15.06 11.48
C GLY A 70 -2.48 -15.21 9.98
N ILE A 71 -2.57 -14.11 9.23
CA ILE A 71 -2.46 -14.12 7.77
C ILE A 71 -1.03 -13.77 7.35
N LYS A 72 -0.37 -14.66 6.60
CA LYS A 72 1.01 -14.42 6.11
C LYS A 72 1.07 -13.40 4.99
N THR A 73 0.15 -13.51 4.04
CA THR A 73 0.04 -12.62 2.89
C THR A 73 -1.44 -12.35 2.68
N TYR A 74 -1.81 -11.08 2.68
CA TYR A 74 -3.19 -10.68 2.42
C TYR A 74 -3.48 -10.88 0.93
N PRO A 75 -4.51 -11.66 0.56
CA PRO A 75 -4.90 -11.82 -0.84
C PRO A 75 -5.31 -10.46 -1.44
N LYS A 76 -5.93 -9.61 -0.62
CA LYS A 76 -6.30 -8.23 -0.93
C LYS A 76 -6.32 -7.40 0.35
N LEU A 77 -5.78 -6.18 0.30
CA LEU A 77 -5.98 -5.14 1.31
C LEU A 77 -6.68 -3.95 0.69
N THR A 78 -7.60 -3.33 1.43
CA THR A 78 -8.23 -2.08 1.03
C THR A 78 -7.62 -0.93 1.82
N ILE A 79 -7.06 0.03 1.12
CA ILE A 79 -6.34 1.17 1.70
C ILE A 79 -7.13 2.43 1.39
N LEU A 80 -7.46 3.21 2.42
CA LEU A 80 -7.87 4.60 2.25
C LEU A 80 -6.61 5.47 2.17
N ASP A 81 -6.26 5.87 0.96
CA ASP A 81 -5.09 6.71 0.69
C ASP A 81 -5.32 8.15 1.15
N GLU A 82 -4.24 8.84 1.54
CA GLU A 82 -4.25 10.25 1.97
C GLU A 82 -4.85 11.20 0.92
N SER A 83 -4.80 10.85 -0.38
CA SER A 83 -5.47 11.60 -1.44
C SER A 83 -7.00 11.49 -1.41
N GLY A 84 -7.55 10.49 -0.70
CA GLY A 84 -8.97 10.14 -0.70
C GLY A 84 -9.34 9.03 -1.69
N LEU A 85 -8.38 8.50 -2.46
CA LEU A 85 -8.57 7.28 -3.26
C LEU A 85 -8.72 6.05 -2.37
N ILE A 86 -9.56 5.12 -2.79
CA ILE A 86 -9.55 3.75 -2.26
C ILE A 86 -8.65 2.91 -3.16
N ILE A 87 -7.58 2.35 -2.58
CA ILE A 87 -6.62 1.51 -3.29
C ILE A 87 -6.76 0.06 -2.80
N MET A 88 -7.09 -0.85 -3.70
CA MET A 88 -7.13 -2.29 -3.45
C MET A 88 -5.84 -2.95 -3.92
N ALA A 89 -4.97 -3.31 -2.98
CA ALA A 89 -3.69 -3.95 -3.28
C ALA A 89 -3.76 -5.47 -3.09
N ARG A 90 -3.31 -6.24 -4.07
CA ARG A 90 -3.27 -7.71 -4.02
C ARG A 90 -1.92 -8.23 -3.53
N GLN A 91 -1.93 -9.42 -2.92
CA GLN A 91 -0.74 -10.17 -2.52
C GLN A 91 0.22 -9.38 -1.61
N VAL A 92 -0.33 -8.67 -0.62
CA VAL A 92 0.46 -7.82 0.29
C VAL A 92 1.04 -8.67 1.42
N PRO A 93 2.38 -8.78 1.58
CA PRO A 93 2.99 -9.51 2.69
C PRO A 93 2.64 -8.87 4.03
N ASN A 94 2.26 -9.64 5.05
CA ASN A 94 1.87 -9.07 6.34
C ASN A 94 3.10 -8.81 7.23
N LEU A 95 3.36 -7.54 7.55
CA LEU A 95 4.44 -7.13 8.47
C LEU A 95 4.21 -7.58 9.92
N TYR A 96 2.96 -7.87 10.30
CA TYR A 96 2.58 -8.34 11.62
C TYR A 96 2.39 -9.85 11.70
N TYR A 97 2.79 -10.60 10.67
CA TYR A 97 2.60 -12.05 10.66
C TYR A 97 3.27 -12.69 11.88
N ARG A 98 2.50 -13.48 12.64
CA ARG A 98 2.90 -14.13 13.90
C ARG A 98 3.19 -13.19 15.08
N TYR A 99 2.93 -11.89 14.97
CA TYR A 99 3.00 -11.01 16.13
C TYR A 99 1.95 -11.40 17.18
N ARG A 100 2.37 -11.50 18.44
CA ARG A 100 1.52 -11.87 19.59
C ARG A 100 1.56 -10.84 20.72
N GLY A 101 2.27 -9.73 20.52
CA GLY A 101 2.42 -8.72 21.56
C GLY A 101 1.10 -7.98 21.84
N PRO A 102 1.08 -7.20 22.93
CA PRO A 102 -0.13 -6.57 23.42
C PRO A 102 -0.53 -5.38 22.53
N GLY A 103 -1.82 -5.03 22.58
CA GLY A 103 -2.35 -3.80 22.00
C GLY A 103 -2.81 -3.89 20.54
N PRO A 104 -3.42 -2.80 20.03
CA PRO A 104 -3.88 -2.72 18.66
C PRO A 104 -2.71 -2.55 17.69
N LEU A 105 -2.82 -3.16 16.51
CA LEU A 105 -1.86 -3.01 15.42
C LEU A 105 -2.04 -1.67 14.72
N ASN A 106 -0.92 -1.07 14.28
CA ASN A 106 -0.96 0.17 13.51
C ASN A 106 -1.56 -0.10 12.11
N PRO A 107 -2.72 0.50 11.77
CA PRO A 107 -3.39 0.27 10.50
C PRO A 107 -2.74 1.04 9.34
N ASN A 108 -1.80 1.96 9.63
CA ASN A 108 -1.15 2.74 8.58
C ASN A 108 -0.27 1.86 7.72
N ILE A 109 -0.23 2.17 6.43
CA ILE A 109 0.52 1.44 5.43
C ILE A 109 1.16 2.40 4.43
N PHE A 110 2.37 2.04 3.98
CA PHE A 110 3.06 2.75 2.91
C PHE A 110 3.68 1.73 1.95
N ILE A 111 3.03 1.55 0.80
CA ILE A 111 3.43 0.59 -0.23
C ILE A 111 3.48 1.21 -1.63
N VAL A 112 4.16 0.51 -2.52
CA VAL A 112 4.10 0.72 -3.97
C VAL A 112 3.23 -0.39 -4.58
N VAL A 113 2.28 0.01 -5.41
CA VAL A 113 1.35 -0.84 -6.14
C VAL A 113 1.65 -0.73 -7.63
N LYS A 114 1.85 -1.86 -8.32
CA LYS A 114 2.02 -1.92 -9.77
C LYS A 114 0.76 -2.40 -10.48
N ASN A 115 0.71 -2.16 -11.79
CA ASN A 115 -0.41 -2.52 -12.66
C ASN A 115 -1.74 -2.00 -12.11
N ALA A 116 -1.70 -0.80 -11.50
CA ALA A 116 -2.87 -0.16 -10.95
C ALA A 116 -3.83 0.21 -12.08
N LYS A 117 -5.11 -0.09 -11.92
CA LYS A 117 -6.17 0.24 -12.88
C LYS A 117 -7.43 0.67 -12.15
N VAL A 118 -8.31 1.41 -12.81
CA VAL A 118 -9.58 1.80 -12.22
C VAL A 118 -10.51 0.59 -12.08
N ASN A 119 -11.05 0.39 -10.88
CA ASN A 119 -12.15 -0.54 -10.67
C ASN A 119 -13.47 0.23 -10.75
N LYS A 120 -14.03 0.32 -11.96
CA LYS A 120 -15.26 1.09 -12.22
C LYS A 120 -16.44 0.58 -11.40
N THR A 121 -16.66 -0.73 -11.40
CA THR A 121 -17.76 -1.37 -10.67
C THR A 121 -17.71 -1.01 -9.19
N GLU A 122 -16.56 -1.20 -8.55
CA GLU A 122 -16.39 -0.91 -7.14
C GLU A 122 -16.47 0.59 -6.84
N SER A 123 -15.99 1.43 -7.77
CA SER A 123 -16.13 2.88 -7.66
C SER A 123 -17.60 3.29 -7.58
N PHE A 124 -18.48 2.70 -8.39
CA PHE A 124 -19.92 2.99 -8.33
C PHE A 124 -20.57 2.43 -7.06
N ILE A 125 -20.29 1.17 -6.70
CA ILE A 125 -20.84 0.52 -5.51
C ILE A 125 -20.49 1.31 -4.23
N ARG A 126 -19.23 1.70 -4.07
CA ARG A 126 -18.76 2.44 -2.89
C ARG A 126 -19.05 3.93 -2.93
N GLN A 127 -19.60 4.43 -4.03
CA GLN A 127 -19.73 5.86 -4.29
C GLN A 127 -18.40 6.64 -4.14
N ASN A 128 -17.26 5.99 -4.37
CA ASN A 128 -15.92 6.58 -4.26
C ASN A 128 -15.08 6.30 -5.53
N PHE A 129 -13.82 6.74 -5.57
CA PHE A 129 -12.86 6.40 -6.62
C PHE A 129 -12.02 5.23 -6.14
N VAL A 130 -12.12 4.10 -6.86
CA VAL A 130 -11.46 2.85 -6.48
C VAL A 130 -10.51 2.44 -7.58
N VAL A 131 -9.27 2.16 -7.19
CA VAL A 131 -8.24 1.59 -8.05
C VAL A 131 -7.77 0.27 -7.46
N GLU A 132 -7.34 -0.65 -8.31
CA GLU A 132 -6.81 -1.94 -7.89
C GLU A 132 -5.48 -2.26 -8.58
N GLY A 133 -4.58 -2.95 -7.89
CA GLY A 133 -3.30 -3.36 -8.44
C GLY A 133 -2.58 -4.39 -7.57
N ASP A 134 -1.32 -4.67 -7.91
CA ASP A 134 -0.50 -5.69 -7.24
C ASP A 134 0.56 -5.04 -6.36
N PHE A 135 0.78 -5.61 -5.17
CA PHE A 135 1.87 -5.19 -4.31
C PHE A 135 3.23 -5.35 -5.01
N GLN A 136 4.08 -4.33 -4.89
CA GLN A 136 5.46 -4.37 -5.37
C GLN A 136 6.46 -4.30 -4.24
N ALA A 137 6.28 -3.36 -3.31
CA ALA A 137 7.24 -3.10 -2.24
C ALA A 137 6.62 -2.29 -1.10
N TYR A 138 7.23 -2.39 0.08
CA TYR A 138 7.05 -1.45 1.18
C TYR A 138 8.05 -0.30 1.11
N ALA A 139 7.70 0.86 1.66
CA ALA A 139 8.68 1.92 1.90
C ALA A 139 9.65 1.51 3.03
N ASP A 140 10.96 1.59 2.78
CA ASP A 140 12.00 1.15 3.73
C ASP A 140 11.88 1.81 5.12
N LYS A 141 11.72 3.13 5.17
CA LYS A 141 11.55 3.87 6.43
C LYS A 141 10.31 3.43 7.21
N PHE A 142 9.24 3.04 6.51
CA PHE A 142 8.02 2.55 7.14
C PHE A 142 8.26 1.17 7.75
N VAL A 143 8.91 0.25 7.02
CA VAL A 143 9.26 -1.08 7.56
C VAL A 143 10.12 -0.94 8.81
N LYS A 144 11.15 -0.10 8.77
CA LYS A 144 12.03 0.14 9.92
C LYS A 144 11.26 0.63 11.15
N ALA A 145 10.34 1.58 10.97
CA ALA A 145 9.53 2.10 12.06
C ALA A 145 8.60 1.02 12.65
N ILE A 146 7.98 0.18 11.81
CA ILE A 146 7.16 -0.94 12.29
C ILE A 146 8.00 -1.93 13.08
N MET A 147 9.12 -2.41 12.53
CA MET A 147 9.97 -3.40 13.19
C MET A 147 10.50 -2.89 14.54
N GLN A 148 10.94 -1.62 14.60
CA GLN A 148 11.35 -0.99 15.85
C GLN A 148 10.22 -0.93 16.88
N GLY A 149 8.99 -0.63 16.44
CA GLY A 149 7.81 -0.64 17.31
C GLY A 149 7.50 -2.04 17.87
N LEU A 150 7.64 -3.08 17.04
CA LEU A 150 7.43 -4.47 17.47
C LEU A 150 8.49 -4.93 18.47
N GLU A 151 9.78 -4.63 18.21
CA GLU A 151 10.87 -4.95 19.14
C GLU A 151 10.73 -4.27 20.50
N ASN A 152 10.23 -3.03 20.53
CA ASN A 152 10.01 -2.31 21.78
C ASN A 152 8.86 -2.93 22.58
N ALA A 153 7.76 -3.32 21.92
CA ALA A 153 6.63 -3.97 22.57
C ALA A 153 7.00 -5.32 23.21
N GLU A 154 7.92 -6.08 22.60
CA GLU A 154 8.44 -7.33 23.19
C GLU A 154 9.35 -7.09 24.41
N LYS A 155 10.11 -5.98 24.43
CA LYS A 155 11.02 -5.64 25.55
C LYS A 155 10.28 -5.14 26.78
N ASP A 156 9.15 -4.46 26.60
CA ASP A 156 8.29 -4.01 27.70
C ASP A 156 7.57 -5.19 28.40
N GLU A 157 7.59 -6.40 27.82
CA GLU A 157 7.15 -7.66 28.44
C GLU A 157 8.27 -8.42 29.20
N GLY A 158 9.40 -7.77 29.51
CA GLY A 158 10.41 -8.31 30.44
C GLY A 158 9.76 -8.83 31.73
N PRO A 159 10.30 -9.91 32.35
CA PRO A 159 9.53 -10.76 33.26
C PRO A 159 8.98 -9.95 34.42
N LYS A 160 7.64 -9.87 34.50
CA LYS A 160 6.96 -9.51 35.74
C LYS A 160 7.30 -10.61 36.75
N ARG A 161 8.25 -10.30 37.64
CA ARG A 161 8.56 -11.10 38.83
C ARG A 161 7.38 -11.13 39.78
#